data_AF-A0A7M7PWE1-F1
#
_entry.id   AF-A0A7M7PWE1-F1
#
_cell.length_a   1.000
_cell.length_b   1.000
_cell.length_c   1.000
_cell.angle_alpha   90.00
_cell.angle_beta   90.00
_cell.angle_gamma   90.00
#
_symmetry.space_group_name_H-M   'P 1'
#
loop_
_entity.id
_entity.type
_entity.pdbx_description
1 polymer ?
#
loop_
_entity_poly.entity_id
_entity_poly.type
_entity_poly.pdbx_seq_one_letter_code
_entity_poly.pdbx_strand_id
1 'polypeptide(L)'
;MARGDQFHLRVLITIHESQHTTNVTGINLWKLSAWVALDETNTGKRYDYKEQILDDTQRSQQYVKGEIPAFAVDFGSADPAVACGSAFYICVRFDMDSDYQTEHDRGFELSGLPDNSSLIGCTSTTISEEKCSTVDKPDESPVKPDVWIPLVISTIVLVVVVIIVLAVVYLRRRKKSKTRQIVMPTR
;
A
#
# COMPACT_ATOMS: atom_id res chain seq x y z
N MET A 1 -10.34 1.75 4.50
CA MET A 1 -9.79 1.56 3.15
C MET A 1 -8.31 1.24 3.29
N ALA A 2 -7.93 -0.03 3.14
CA ALA A 2 -6.53 -0.45 3.21
C ALA A 2 -5.76 0.18 2.04
N ARG A 3 -4.62 0.81 2.33
CA ARG A 3 -3.75 1.44 1.34
C ARG A 3 -2.97 0.33 0.63
N GLY A 4 -3.54 -0.23 -0.44
CA GLY A 4 -2.88 -1.22 -1.29
C GLY A 4 -1.53 -0.71 -1.81
N ASP A 5 -0.60 -1.60 -2.15
CA ASP A 5 0.68 -1.18 -2.76
C ASP A 5 0.37 -0.65 -4.14
N GLN A 6 0.71 0.60 -4.40
CA GLN A 6 0.46 1.21 -5.70
C GLN A 6 1.65 0.88 -6.60
N PHE A 7 1.40 0.08 -7.63
CA PHE A 7 2.38 -0.27 -8.63
C PHE A 7 2.48 0.85 -9.67
N HIS A 8 3.60 1.56 -9.61
CA HIS A 8 4.01 2.55 -10.60
C HIS A 8 4.91 1.86 -11.63
N LEU A 9 4.44 1.77 -12.87
CA LEU A 9 5.16 1.10 -13.95
C LEU A 9 5.80 2.15 -14.87
N ARG A 10 7.03 1.89 -15.27
CA ARG A 10 7.69 2.62 -16.37
C ARG A 10 7.88 1.67 -17.53
N VAL A 11 7.07 1.84 -18.56
CA VAL A 11 7.05 0.98 -19.75
C VAL A 11 7.84 1.66 -20.86
N LEU A 12 8.87 0.98 -21.36
CA LEU A 12 9.71 1.42 -22.47
C LEU A 12 9.38 0.53 -23.67
N ILE A 13 9.03 1.14 -24.81
CA ILE A 13 8.65 0.41 -26.03
C ILE A 13 9.77 0.52 -27.06
N THR A 14 10.36 -0.62 -27.43
CA THR A 14 11.32 -0.69 -28.54
C THR A 14 10.56 -0.88 -29.84
N ILE A 15 10.65 0.09 -30.75
CA ILE A 15 9.99 0.04 -32.06
C ILE A 15 11.03 -0.29 -33.13
N HIS A 16 10.75 -1.33 -33.91
CA HIS A 16 11.52 -1.66 -35.11
C HIS A 16 10.88 -0.96 -36.32
N GLU A 17 11.55 0.09 -36.80
CA GLU A 17 11.05 0.90 -37.90
C GLU A 17 11.28 0.23 -39.27
N SER A 18 10.25 0.22 -40.11
CA SER A 18 10.41 0.00 -41.56
C SER A 18 10.95 1.26 -42.26
N GLN A 19 11.41 1.12 -43.51
CA GLN A 19 11.86 2.26 -44.32
C GLN A 19 10.76 3.32 -44.56
N HIS A 20 9.49 2.91 -44.53
CA HIS A 20 8.33 3.78 -44.73
C HIS A 20 7.79 4.38 -43.42
N THR A 21 8.39 4.04 -42.28
CA THR A 21 7.97 4.59 -40.99
C THR A 21 8.16 6.10 -40.99
N THR A 22 7.12 6.81 -40.56
CA THR A 22 7.08 8.25 -40.34
C THR A 22 6.54 8.52 -38.94
N ASN A 23 6.45 9.80 -38.55
CA ASN A 23 5.82 10.17 -37.29
C ASN A 23 4.33 9.81 -37.33
N VAL A 24 3.79 9.40 -36.18
CA VAL A 24 2.35 9.14 -36.01
C VAL A 24 1.79 10.17 -35.05
N THR A 25 0.94 11.05 -35.56
CA THR A 25 0.20 12.06 -34.79
C THR A 25 -1.29 11.79 -34.83
N GLY A 26 -1.98 12.13 -33.75
CA GLY A 26 -3.41 11.89 -33.65
C GLY A 26 -3.89 11.81 -32.21
N ILE A 27 -5.12 11.32 -32.05
CA ILE A 27 -5.74 11.06 -30.76
C ILE A 27 -6.03 9.57 -30.62
N ASN A 28 -6.02 9.08 -29.38
CA ASN A 28 -6.30 7.68 -29.10
C ASN A 28 -5.38 6.71 -29.86
N LEU A 29 -4.08 7.00 -29.97
CA LEU A 29 -3.18 6.16 -30.75
C LEU A 29 -2.86 4.84 -30.05
N TRP A 30 -2.63 4.89 -28.74
CA TRP A 30 -2.04 3.78 -28.00
C TRP A 30 -2.98 3.16 -26.98
N LYS A 31 -2.86 1.84 -26.85
CA LYS A 31 -3.48 1.05 -25.79
C LYS A 31 -2.41 0.32 -24.99
N LEU A 32 -2.48 0.48 -23.67
CA LEU A 32 -1.68 -0.31 -22.75
C LEU A 32 -2.63 -1.03 -21.80
N SER A 33 -2.80 -2.33 -22.02
CA SER A 33 -3.54 -3.19 -21.08
C SER A 33 -2.58 -3.75 -20.04
N ALA A 34 -3.06 -3.99 -18.82
CA ALA A 34 -2.23 -4.62 -17.78
C ALA A 34 -3.02 -5.61 -16.92
N TRP A 35 -2.30 -6.58 -16.35
CA TRP A 35 -2.85 -7.59 -15.45
C TRP A 35 -1.77 -8.19 -14.55
N VAL A 36 -2.23 -8.89 -13.51
CA VAL A 36 -1.41 -9.75 -12.67
C VAL A 36 -1.45 -11.19 -13.21
N ALA A 37 -0.28 -11.80 -13.34
CA ALA A 37 -0.11 -13.21 -13.71
C ALA A 37 0.67 -13.94 -12.61
N LEU A 38 0.36 -15.23 -12.42
CA LEU A 38 1.03 -16.09 -11.44
C LEU A 38 2.17 -16.92 -12.04
N ASP A 39 2.33 -16.86 -13.36
CA ASP A 39 3.36 -17.55 -14.11
C ASP A 39 4.04 -16.60 -15.09
N GLU A 40 5.33 -16.83 -15.37
CA GLU A 40 6.13 -15.99 -16.27
C GLU A 40 5.66 -16.05 -17.73
N THR A 41 5.05 -17.18 -18.11
CA THR A 41 4.63 -17.43 -19.50
C THR A 41 3.34 -16.69 -19.87
N ASN A 42 2.62 -16.14 -18.88
CA ASN A 42 1.35 -15.43 -19.02
C ASN A 42 0.26 -16.24 -19.70
N THR A 43 0.34 -17.56 -19.57
CA THR A 43 -0.63 -18.49 -20.16
C THR A 43 -1.82 -18.76 -19.25
N GLY A 44 -1.68 -18.45 -17.96
CA GLY A 44 -2.72 -18.58 -16.96
C GLY A 44 -3.78 -17.47 -16.96
N LYS A 45 -4.59 -17.47 -15.89
CA LYS A 45 -5.63 -16.46 -15.66
C LYS A 45 -5.01 -15.08 -15.47
N ARG A 46 -5.63 -14.07 -16.10
CA ARG A 46 -5.29 -12.65 -15.93
C ARG A 46 -6.10 -12.07 -14.77
N TYR A 47 -5.44 -11.81 -13.65
CA TYR A 47 -6.05 -11.17 -12.47
C TYR A 47 -5.94 -9.65 -12.59
N ASP A 48 -6.90 -8.92 -11.99
CA ASP A 48 -6.94 -7.45 -12.00
C ASP A 48 -6.73 -6.84 -13.39
N TYR A 49 -7.29 -7.48 -14.42
CA TYR A 49 -7.12 -7.05 -15.79
C TYR A 49 -7.73 -5.66 -16.01
N LYS A 50 -6.91 -4.76 -16.50
CA LYS A 50 -7.29 -3.42 -16.95
C LYS A 50 -7.03 -3.31 -18.44
N GLU A 51 -8.09 -2.98 -19.16
CA GLU A 51 -8.03 -2.91 -20.62
C GLU A 51 -7.21 -1.71 -21.13
N GLN A 52 -7.25 -0.59 -20.42
CA GLN A 52 -6.51 0.62 -20.74
C GLN A 52 -6.04 1.26 -19.43
N ILE A 53 -4.73 1.47 -19.30
CA ILE A 53 -4.12 2.13 -18.13
C ILE A 53 -3.44 3.45 -18.49
N LEU A 54 -3.37 3.80 -19.78
CA LEU A 54 -2.97 5.12 -20.22
C LEU A 54 -4.09 6.12 -19.96
N ASP A 55 -3.75 7.31 -19.49
CA ASP A 55 -4.66 8.44 -19.54
C ASP A 55 -4.82 8.99 -20.97
N ASP A 56 -5.77 9.91 -21.17
CA ASP A 56 -6.07 10.48 -22.49
C ASP A 56 -4.88 11.19 -23.14
N THR A 57 -3.99 11.79 -22.33
CA THR A 57 -2.79 12.48 -22.82
C THR A 57 -1.76 11.48 -23.29
N GLN A 58 -1.51 10.44 -22.48
CA GLN A 58 -0.56 9.38 -22.77
C GLN A 58 -0.98 8.56 -23.99
N ARG A 59 -2.26 8.21 -24.08
CA ARG A 59 -2.81 7.46 -25.20
C ARG A 59 -2.76 8.27 -26.52
N SER A 60 -2.80 9.59 -26.44
CA SER A 60 -2.68 10.49 -27.62
C SER A 60 -1.25 10.99 -27.85
N GLN A 61 -0.25 10.40 -27.16
CA GLN A 61 1.14 10.79 -27.33
C GLN A 61 1.60 10.53 -28.77
N GLN A 62 2.14 11.55 -29.44
CA GLN A 62 2.74 11.38 -30.77
C GLN A 62 3.91 10.40 -30.72
N TYR A 63 4.01 9.54 -31.74
CA TYR A 63 5.26 8.83 -32.02
C TYR A 63 6.12 9.63 -33.01
N VAL A 64 7.37 9.85 -32.62
CA VAL A 64 8.39 10.49 -33.44
C VAL A 64 9.41 9.44 -33.88
N LYS A 65 9.69 9.40 -35.17
CA LYS A 65 10.66 8.48 -35.75
C LYS A 65 12.04 8.67 -35.09
N GLY A 66 12.66 7.56 -34.69
CA GLY A 66 13.94 7.49 -34.01
C GLY A 66 13.86 7.61 -32.49
N GLU A 67 12.68 7.89 -31.93
CA GLU A 67 12.48 8.00 -30.49
C GLU A 67 11.94 6.70 -29.90
N ILE A 68 12.22 6.49 -28.61
CA ILE A 68 11.73 5.36 -27.83
C ILE A 68 10.56 5.86 -26.97
N PRO A 69 9.31 5.49 -27.27
CA PRO A 69 8.17 5.85 -26.45
C PRO A 69 8.31 5.27 -25.04
N ALA A 70 7.92 6.07 -24.06
CA ALA A 70 7.93 5.69 -22.66
C ALA A 70 6.64 6.15 -21.99
N PHE A 71 6.04 5.27 -21.20
CA PHE A 71 4.81 5.53 -20.45
C PHE A 71 5.06 5.30 -18.96
N ALA A 72 4.67 6.27 -18.13
CA ALA A 72 4.68 6.15 -16.67
C ALA A 72 3.24 6.01 -16.20
N VAL A 73 2.85 4.82 -15.74
CA VAL A 73 1.45 4.48 -15.50
C VAL A 73 1.25 3.87 -14.13
N ASP A 74 0.07 4.14 -13.57
CA ASP A 74 -0.35 3.61 -12.29
C ASP A 74 -1.25 2.41 -12.50
N PHE A 75 -0.72 1.21 -12.28
CA PHE A 75 -1.51 -0.01 -12.33
C PHE A 75 -2.36 -0.19 -11.06
N GLY A 76 -2.06 0.54 -9.99
CA GLY A 76 -2.80 0.45 -8.72
C GLY A 76 -2.31 -0.73 -7.88
N SER A 77 -3.17 -1.31 -7.06
CA SER A 77 -2.82 -2.45 -6.20
C SER A 77 -3.39 -3.76 -6.73
N ALA A 78 -2.61 -4.82 -6.58
CA ALA A 78 -3.08 -6.19 -6.81
C ALA A 78 -3.93 -6.68 -5.64
N ASP A 79 -4.91 -7.54 -5.94
CA ASP A 79 -5.70 -8.24 -4.92
C ASP A 79 -4.77 -9.03 -3.99
N PRO A 80 -4.76 -8.76 -2.67
CA PRO A 80 -3.97 -9.53 -1.71
C PRO A 80 -4.24 -11.04 -1.78
N ALA A 81 -5.45 -11.48 -2.11
CA ALA A 81 -5.76 -12.90 -2.26
C ALA A 81 -4.99 -13.57 -3.41
N VAL A 82 -4.52 -12.80 -4.39
CA VAL A 82 -3.73 -13.26 -5.54
C VAL A 82 -2.25 -13.03 -5.32
N ALA A 83 -1.89 -11.87 -4.76
CA ALA A 83 -0.52 -11.38 -4.71
C ALA A 83 0.23 -11.74 -3.40
N CYS A 84 -0.46 -12.32 -2.42
CA CYS A 84 0.14 -12.75 -1.16
C CYS A 84 0.54 -14.23 -1.18
N GLY A 85 1.76 -14.52 -0.70
CA GLY A 85 2.27 -15.89 -0.51
C GLY A 85 3.32 -16.34 -1.53
N SER A 86 3.44 -15.68 -2.68
CA SER A 86 4.48 -15.96 -3.67
C SER A 86 4.80 -14.76 -4.55
N ALA A 87 5.91 -14.84 -5.30
CA ALA A 87 6.15 -13.91 -6.39
C ALA A 87 5.07 -14.04 -7.46
N PHE A 88 4.74 -12.91 -8.06
CA PHE A 88 3.81 -12.81 -9.19
C PHE A 88 4.40 -11.85 -10.22
N TYR A 89 3.74 -11.75 -11.36
CA TYR A 89 4.18 -10.93 -12.48
C TYR A 89 3.14 -9.85 -12.75
N ILE A 90 3.60 -8.62 -12.95
CA ILE A 90 2.79 -7.56 -13.54
C ILE A 90 3.12 -7.51 -15.02
N CYS A 91 2.10 -7.71 -15.82
CA CYS A 91 2.22 -7.83 -17.26
C CYS A 91 1.48 -6.72 -17.95
N VAL A 92 2.05 -6.24 -19.05
CA VAL A 92 1.47 -5.22 -19.90
C VAL A 92 1.42 -5.71 -21.33
N ARG A 93 0.40 -5.31 -22.09
CA ARG A 93 0.33 -5.46 -23.54
C ARG A 93 0.23 -4.09 -24.17
N PHE A 94 1.15 -3.78 -25.08
CA PHE A 94 1.11 -2.59 -25.91
C PHE A 94 0.40 -2.88 -27.23
N ASP A 95 -0.55 -2.03 -27.61
CA ASP A 95 -1.36 -2.20 -28.82
C ASP A 95 -1.81 -0.83 -29.38
N MET A 96 -2.45 -0.84 -30.54
CA MET A 96 -3.21 0.31 -31.04
C MET A 96 -4.56 0.39 -30.32
N ASP A 97 -5.04 1.60 -30.01
CA ASP A 97 -6.43 1.74 -29.53
C ASP A 97 -7.40 1.43 -30.69
N SER A 98 -8.58 0.88 -30.41
CA SER A 98 -9.57 0.57 -31.44
C SER A 98 -10.21 1.82 -32.02
N ASP A 99 -10.25 2.90 -31.26
CA ASP A 99 -10.90 4.17 -31.62
C ASP A 99 -9.87 5.24 -32.02
N TYR A 100 -8.71 4.83 -32.54
CA TYR A 100 -7.65 5.74 -32.94
C TYR A 100 -8.05 6.64 -34.11
N GLN A 101 -7.56 7.87 -34.09
CA GLN A 101 -7.69 8.80 -35.20
C GLN A 101 -6.35 9.45 -35.47
N THR A 102 -5.82 9.27 -36.67
CA THR A 102 -4.59 9.93 -37.08
C THR A 102 -4.87 11.28 -37.74
N GLU A 103 -3.91 12.19 -37.60
CA GLU A 103 -3.95 13.41 -38.40
C GLU A 103 -3.78 13.07 -39.89
N HIS A 104 -4.51 13.80 -40.73
CA HIS A 104 -4.49 13.63 -42.18
C HIS A 104 -4.93 12.23 -42.67
N ASP A 105 -5.63 11.45 -41.84
CA ASP A 105 -6.21 10.15 -42.19
C ASP A 105 -5.19 9.14 -42.73
N ARG A 106 -3.95 9.21 -42.23
CA ARG A 106 -2.90 8.26 -42.58
C ARG A 106 -2.90 7.12 -41.58
N GLY A 107 -3.31 5.93 -42.00
CA GLY A 107 -3.22 4.73 -41.16
C GLY A 107 -1.77 4.37 -40.81
N PHE A 108 -1.59 3.64 -39.72
CA PHE A 108 -0.34 3.00 -39.35
C PHE A 108 -0.63 1.58 -38.85
N GLU A 109 0.40 0.75 -38.80
CA GLU A 109 0.30 -0.62 -38.34
C GLU A 109 1.32 -0.86 -37.22
N LEU A 110 0.91 -1.62 -36.22
CA LEU A 110 1.75 -2.12 -35.15
C LEU A 110 1.65 -3.64 -35.12
N SER A 111 2.79 -4.31 -35.11
CA SER A 111 2.88 -5.76 -34.98
C SER A 111 4.08 -6.14 -34.13
N GLY A 112 4.00 -7.32 -33.51
CA GLY A 112 5.10 -7.86 -32.72
C GLY A 112 6.12 -8.60 -33.57
N LEU A 113 7.40 -8.58 -33.15
CA LEU A 113 8.50 -9.32 -33.74
C LEU A 113 9.14 -10.25 -32.69
N PRO A 114 9.26 -11.57 -32.93
CA PRO A 114 8.91 -12.28 -34.17
C PRO A 114 7.40 -12.45 -34.39
N ASP A 115 6.59 -12.29 -33.35
CA ASP A 115 5.13 -12.37 -33.39
C ASP A 115 4.50 -11.52 -32.28
N ASN A 116 3.16 -11.48 -32.24
CA ASN A 116 2.38 -10.64 -31.32
C ASN A 116 2.53 -10.99 -29.82
N SER A 117 3.22 -12.07 -29.45
CA SER A 117 3.62 -12.32 -28.06
C SER A 117 4.66 -11.30 -27.57
N SER A 118 5.49 -10.76 -28.46
CA SER A 118 6.50 -9.72 -28.13
C SER A 118 5.90 -8.37 -27.76
N LEU A 119 4.61 -8.15 -28.04
CA LEU A 119 3.85 -6.98 -27.58
C LEU A 119 3.52 -7.05 -26.08
N ILE A 120 3.83 -8.17 -25.43
CA ILE A 120 3.59 -8.42 -24.02
C ILE A 120 4.93 -8.41 -23.27
N GLY A 121 5.02 -7.61 -22.22
CA GLY A 121 6.16 -7.55 -21.32
C GLY A 121 5.74 -7.75 -19.88
N CYS A 122 6.52 -8.48 -19.09
CA CYS A 122 6.22 -8.76 -17.69
C CYS A 122 7.41 -8.50 -16.78
N THR A 123 7.11 -8.07 -15.57
CA THR A 123 8.11 -7.89 -14.51
C THR A 123 7.65 -8.64 -13.26
N SER A 124 8.56 -9.36 -12.62
CA SER A 124 8.26 -10.07 -11.38
C SER A 124 8.30 -9.11 -10.19
N THR A 125 7.41 -9.34 -9.23
CA THR A 125 7.36 -8.57 -7.99
C THR A 125 6.74 -9.40 -6.85
N THR A 126 6.80 -8.86 -5.64
CA THR A 126 6.28 -9.46 -4.41
C THR A 126 5.61 -8.38 -3.57
N ILE A 127 4.59 -8.76 -2.79
CA ILE A 127 4.03 -7.89 -1.74
C ILE A 127 4.66 -8.24 -0.39
N SER A 128 4.92 -7.24 0.45
CA SER A 128 5.40 -7.43 1.83
C SER A 128 4.38 -8.22 2.66
N GLU A 129 4.84 -9.21 3.44
CA GLU A 129 4.01 -10.08 4.29
C GLU A 129 3.14 -9.30 5.29
N GLU A 130 3.61 -8.13 5.74
CA GLU A 130 2.86 -7.25 6.65
C GLU A 130 1.55 -6.74 6.04
N LYS A 131 1.52 -6.59 4.71
CA LYS A 131 0.38 -6.07 3.95
C LYS A 131 -0.66 -7.16 3.69
N CYS A 132 -0.18 -8.38 3.52
CA CYS A 132 -0.98 -9.60 3.36
C CYS A 132 -1.77 -9.98 4.62
N SER A 133 -1.28 -9.61 5.80
CA SER A 133 -1.90 -9.96 7.10
C SER A 133 -3.13 -9.10 7.45
N THR A 134 -3.50 -8.12 6.62
CA THR A 134 -4.65 -7.23 6.88
C THR A 134 -5.99 -7.79 6.40
N VAL A 135 -6.01 -8.94 5.73
CA VAL A 135 -7.23 -9.56 5.20
C VAL A 135 -7.96 -10.43 6.24
N ASP A 136 -7.28 -10.89 7.30
CA ASP A 136 -7.83 -11.85 8.28
C ASP A 136 -8.20 -11.27 9.66
N LYS A 137 -8.08 -9.96 9.90
CA LYS A 137 -8.47 -9.39 11.19
C LYS A 137 -9.83 -8.69 11.08
N PRO A 138 -10.88 -9.13 11.80
CA PRO A 138 -12.04 -8.27 12.03
C PRO A 138 -11.50 -6.95 12.60
N ASP A 139 -12.07 -5.84 12.13
CA ASP A 139 -11.78 -4.49 12.59
C ASP A 139 -11.87 -4.42 14.12
N GLU A 140 -10.76 -4.68 14.81
CA GLU A 140 -10.65 -4.38 16.22
C GLU A 140 -10.45 -2.88 16.30
N SER A 141 -11.60 -2.21 16.27
CA SER A 141 -11.78 -0.81 16.60
C SER A 141 -10.81 -0.45 17.73
N PRO A 142 -10.09 0.69 17.65
CA PRO A 142 -9.11 1.05 18.66
C PRO A 142 -9.78 1.04 20.03
N VAL A 143 -9.40 0.06 20.85
CA VAL A 143 -9.84 -0.06 22.24
C VAL A 143 -9.44 1.25 22.90
N LYS A 144 -10.44 2.11 23.15
CA LYS A 144 -10.26 3.34 23.92
C LYS A 144 -9.56 2.94 25.22
N PRO A 145 -8.51 3.64 25.67
CA PRO A 145 -7.93 3.34 26.97
C PRO A 145 -9.04 3.48 28.01
N ASP A 146 -9.40 2.35 28.62
CA ASP A 146 -10.45 2.27 29.61
C ASP A 146 -10.23 3.34 30.68
N VAL A 147 -11.26 4.18 30.84
CA VAL A 147 -11.33 5.34 31.74
C VAL A 147 -11.23 4.94 33.24
N TRP A 148 -10.95 3.68 33.55
CA TRP A 148 -10.82 3.15 34.91
C TRP A 148 -9.44 3.32 35.53
N ILE A 149 -8.39 3.54 34.73
CA ILE A 149 -7.02 3.76 35.24
C ILE A 149 -6.92 4.95 36.23
N PRO A 150 -7.56 6.12 36.02
CA PRO A 150 -7.48 7.22 37.00
C PRO A 150 -8.25 6.96 38.31
N LEU A 151 -9.29 6.12 38.29
CA LEU A 151 -10.07 5.81 39.50
C LEU A 151 -9.31 4.87 40.45
N VAL A 152 -8.56 3.91 39.90
CA VAL A 152 -7.73 2.98 40.69
C VAL A 152 -6.56 3.71 41.35
N ILE A 153 -5.96 4.69 40.66
CA ILE A 153 -4.88 5.49 41.25
C ILE A 153 -5.40 6.35 42.41
N SER A 154 -6.61 6.92 42.28
CA SER A 154 -7.23 7.72 43.34
C SER A 154 -7.50 6.91 44.62
N THR A 155 -8.00 5.67 44.50
CA THR A 155 -8.28 4.82 45.66
C THR A 155 -7.00 4.37 46.36
N ILE A 156 -5.96 4.01 45.62
CA ILE A 156 -4.65 3.63 46.20
C ILE A 156 -4.05 4.80 47.00
N VAL A 157 -4.08 6.03 46.45
CA VAL A 157 -3.56 7.21 47.14
C VAL A 157 -4.33 7.46 48.45
N LEU A 158 -5.66 7.37 48.43
CA LEU A 158 -6.49 7.52 49.63
C LEU A 158 -6.15 6.46 50.71
N VAL A 159 -6.02 5.19 50.32
CA VAL A 159 -5.67 4.10 51.25
C VAL A 159 -4.30 4.34 51.89
N VAL A 160 -3.30 4.74 51.09
CA VAL A 160 -1.95 5.03 51.60
C VAL A 160 -1.95 6.20 52.58
N VAL A 161 -2.67 7.29 52.29
CA VAL A 161 -2.80 8.43 53.20
C VAL A 161 -3.44 8.01 54.53
N VAL A 162 -4.51 7.20 54.50
CA VAL A 162 -5.17 6.70 55.71
C VAL A 162 -4.21 5.85 56.55
N ILE A 163 -3.45 4.94 55.93
CA ILE A 163 -2.47 4.10 56.63
C ILE A 163 -1.39 4.97 57.30
N ILE A 164 -0.86 5.98 56.61
CA ILE A 164 0.14 6.90 57.16
C ILE A 164 -0.43 7.66 58.36
N VAL A 165 -1.65 8.19 58.25
CA VAL A 165 -2.31 8.90 59.36
C VAL A 165 -2.50 7.97 60.56
N LEU A 166 -2.98 6.74 60.34
CA LEU A 166 -3.13 5.76 61.42
C LEU A 166 -1.78 5.40 62.07
N ALA A 167 -0.72 5.23 61.28
CA ALA A 167 0.62 4.99 61.79
C ALA A 167 1.12 6.17 62.64
N VAL A 168 0.93 7.41 62.18
CA VAL A 168 1.29 8.61 62.93
C VAL A 168 0.50 8.72 64.24
N VAL A 169 -0.82 8.46 64.20
CA VAL A 169 -1.68 8.45 65.40
C VAL A 169 -1.23 7.37 66.37
N TYR A 170 -0.95 6.15 65.87
CA TYR A 170 -0.45 5.05 66.67
C TYR A 170 0.88 5.40 67.34
N LEU A 171 1.84 5.95 66.59
CA LEU A 171 3.14 6.38 67.12
C LEU A 171 3.00 7.53 68.13
N ARG A 172 2.12 8.51 67.89
CA ARG A 172 1.82 9.59 68.84
C ARG A 172 1.18 9.06 70.14
N ARG A 173 0.24 8.13 70.05
CA ARG A 173 -0.36 7.47 71.22
C ARG A 173 0.68 6.67 72.01
N ARG A 174 1.55 5.93 71.31
CA ARG A 174 2.66 5.19 71.93
C ARG A 174 3.65 6.13 72.64
N LYS A 175 3.97 7.29 72.03
CA LYS A 175 4.84 8.31 72.64
C LYS A 175 4.18 8.94 73.88
N LYS A 176 2.88 9.29 73.83
CA LYS A 176 2.11 9.76 75.01
C LYS A 176 2.06 8.71 76.13
N SER A 177 1.93 7.42 75.80
CA SER A 177 1.99 6.32 76.78
C SER A 177 3.35 6.21 77.44
N LYS A 178 4.44 6.36 76.69
CA LYS A 178 5.81 6.37 77.24
C LYS A 178 6.10 7.62 78.09
N THR A 179 5.61 8.80 77.71
CA THR A 179 5.83 10.04 78.47
C THR A 179 5.07 10.09 79.80
N ARG A 180 3.90 9.44 79.92
CA ARG A 180 3.18 9.33 81.22
C ARG A 180 3.89 8.47 82.27
N GLN A 181 4.84 7.63 81.87
CA GLN A 181 5.55 6.73 82.79
C GLN A 181 6.81 7.36 83.42
N ILE A 182 7.22 8.57 82.99
CA ILE A 182 8.49 9.20 83.39
C ILE A 182 8.27 10.41 84.33
N VAL A 183 7.02 10.75 84.67
CA VAL A 183 6.72 11.84 85.63
C VAL A 183 6.13 11.23 86.91
N MET A 184 7.01 10.76 87.80
CA MET A 184 6.71 10.64 89.24
C MET A 184 7.79 11.41 90.03
N PRO A 185 7.41 12.28 90.97
CA PRO A 185 8.33 13.15 91.68
C PRO A 185 9.07 12.39 92.79
N THR A 186 10.35 12.70 92.93
CA THR A 186 11.18 12.33 94.06
C THR A 186 10.74 13.12 95.30
N ARG A 187 10.23 12.45 96.33
CA ARG A 187 10.40 12.86 97.72
C ARG A 187 10.15 11.70 98.66
#